data_AF-A0A7C4JYP6-F1
#
_entry.id   AF-A0A7C4JYP6-F1
#
_cell.length_a   1.000
_cell.length_b   1.000
_cell.length_c   1.000
_cell.angle_alpha   90.00
_cell.angle_beta   90.00
_cell.angle_gamma   90.00
#
_symmetry.space_group_name_H-M   'P 1'
#
loop_
_entity.id
_entity.type
_entity.pdbx_description
1 polymer ?
#
loop_
_entity_poly.entity_id
_entity_poly.type
_entity_poly.pdbx_seq_one_letter_code
_entity_poly.pdbx_strand_id
1 'polypeptide(L)'
;MTELELLSPAKDLETGIAAITHGADAVYIAAHKFGAREKAGNPIEDIAELCHFAHAYHARVYVTLNTLIFDNELNEVQELIRKIYSAGADAIIIQDFALLDMDIPPIAIHASTQMHNIDPNHINFLESTGVSRIVLPRELNLDEISNIRSKTKAELEFFVHGALCVSYSGQCYMSYSLSGRSANRGACAQPCRLAYDLVDETGNVLVKNKHLLSLKDLNLSSHLADLIGAGITSFKIEGRLKDVAYVKNITAHYSNLLNNFIGVNQQYKRASSGKCTYTFTPDPERTFNRGFTTHFIDGQKPNQASINTPKSVGKRIGMVDRIYRNYFCINSTETIHNGDGLCFFNSQNQLEGFRVNKVEGNKVFPSQMPTDLSIETTIYRNEDFELKQTLNRKSAERKVDCKIDVYISASYIKLYIKDEDGVSAFIEFPNGFDKAKNPNHLEAIENQLRKTGDTIFNVNRVNIECSTEAPFIPTSIINSARRDLTLQLRSNRIELHKQNRRDNTTTPATVPNPILTYKANVANRASTNFLLKHGAQNIEPAFEVTRPKGKVELMVTRYCVKHELGLCPSKQGAKPTGQLFLKNDHRLFPLVFDCKSCVMKVIQPNK
;
A
#
# COMPACT_ATOMS: atom_id res chain seq x y z
N MET A 1 -10.58 -18.02 13.69
CA MET A 1 -10.60 -17.50 12.31
C MET A 1 -9.28 -16.79 12.07
N THR A 2 -8.68 -16.98 10.89
CA THR A 2 -7.45 -16.28 10.48
C THR A 2 -7.79 -14.85 10.07
N GLU A 3 -7.02 -13.88 10.56
CA GLU A 3 -7.20 -12.47 10.22
C GLU A 3 -6.53 -12.14 8.88
N LEU A 4 -7.28 -11.47 8.01
CA LEU A 4 -6.79 -10.90 6.76
C LEU A 4 -6.78 -9.38 6.88
N GLU A 5 -5.64 -8.78 6.54
CA GLU A 5 -5.42 -7.35 6.64
C GLU A 5 -5.24 -6.72 5.26
N LEU A 6 -6.04 -5.69 4.96
CA LEU A 6 -5.74 -4.75 3.89
C LEU A 6 -4.89 -3.60 4.43
N LEU A 7 -3.64 -3.50 3.96
CA LEU A 7 -2.70 -2.45 4.34
C LEU A 7 -2.63 -1.36 3.26
N SER A 8 -3.18 -0.19 3.56
CA SER A 8 -3.20 0.95 2.65
C SER A 8 -2.13 2.00 2.95
N PRO A 9 -1.63 2.73 1.94
CA PRO A 9 -0.66 3.80 2.14
C PRO A 9 -1.35 5.05 2.70
N ALA A 10 -0.66 5.74 3.60
CA ALA A 10 -0.99 7.09 4.01
C ALA A 10 0.17 8.02 3.64
N LYS A 11 -0.13 9.03 2.81
CA LYS A 11 0.80 10.14 2.54
C LYS A 11 0.88 11.07 3.76
N ASP A 12 -0.29 11.33 4.33
CA ASP A 12 -0.58 12.26 5.42
C ASP A 12 -1.78 11.76 6.25
N LEU A 13 -2.10 12.46 7.35
CA LEU A 13 -3.22 12.16 8.24
C LEU A 13 -4.55 12.03 7.48
N GLU A 14 -4.88 12.99 6.61
CA GLU A 14 -6.12 13.00 5.83
C GLU A 14 -6.23 11.74 4.96
N THR A 15 -5.15 11.39 4.27
CA THR A 15 -5.11 10.18 3.44
C THR A 15 -5.25 8.91 4.28
N GLY A 16 -4.65 8.87 5.48
CA GLY A 16 -4.77 7.75 6.42
C GLY A 16 -6.21 7.54 6.92
N ILE A 17 -6.87 8.62 7.35
CA ILE A 17 -8.30 8.61 7.74
C ILE A 17 -9.16 8.14 6.56
N ALA A 18 -8.90 8.66 5.36
CA ALA A 18 -9.62 8.27 4.16
C ALA A 18 -9.45 6.77 3.85
N ALA A 19 -8.23 6.23 3.96
CA ALA A 19 -7.96 4.81 3.74
C ALA A 19 -8.76 3.92 4.71
N ILE A 20 -8.72 4.22 6.01
CA ILE A 20 -9.46 3.45 7.03
C ILE A 20 -10.96 3.53 6.78
N THR A 21 -11.48 4.72 6.43
CA THR A 21 -12.90 4.93 6.11
C THR A 21 -13.33 4.16 4.85
N HIS A 22 -12.40 3.90 3.92
CA HIS A 22 -12.65 3.12 2.70
C HIS A 22 -12.31 1.62 2.87
N GLY A 23 -12.11 1.17 4.11
CA GLY A 23 -11.98 -0.23 4.45
C GLY A 23 -10.55 -0.75 4.50
N ALA A 24 -9.55 0.08 4.77
CA ALA A 24 -8.24 -0.42 5.17
C ALA A 24 -8.30 -1.01 6.60
N ASP A 25 -7.68 -2.17 6.82
CA ASP A 25 -7.52 -2.74 8.18
C ASP A 25 -6.28 -2.20 8.88
N ALA A 26 -5.31 -1.74 8.10
CA ALA A 26 -4.16 -1.03 8.61
C ALA A 26 -3.71 0.04 7.61
N VAL A 27 -3.00 1.03 8.10
CA VAL A 27 -2.34 2.04 7.27
C VAL A 27 -0.86 2.11 7.59
N TYR A 28 -0.04 2.41 6.58
CA TYR A 28 1.38 2.71 6.79
C TYR A 28 1.71 4.15 6.39
N ILE A 29 2.35 4.86 7.33
CA ILE A 29 2.73 6.28 7.23
C ILE A 29 4.23 6.44 7.53
N ALA A 30 4.86 7.52 7.08
CA ALA A 30 6.24 7.82 7.45
C ALA A 30 6.31 8.95 8.47
N ALA A 31 7.18 8.82 9.47
CA ALA A 31 7.58 9.93 10.31
C ALA A 31 8.41 10.95 9.50
N HIS A 32 8.65 12.12 10.08
CA HIS A 32 9.39 13.22 9.44
C HIS A 32 10.78 12.83 8.88
N LYS A 33 11.40 11.75 9.37
CA LYS A 33 12.69 11.21 8.90
C LYS A 33 12.67 9.68 8.80
N PHE A 34 13.70 9.13 8.15
CA PHE A 34 14.00 7.69 8.02
C PHE A 34 12.98 6.85 7.22
N GLY A 35 12.03 7.48 6.52
CA GLY A 35 11.16 6.79 5.56
C GLY A 35 11.77 6.72 4.15
N ALA A 36 11.54 5.61 3.42
CA ALA A 36 12.03 5.45 2.04
C ALA A 36 11.38 6.37 0.97
N ARG A 37 10.77 7.48 1.41
CA ARG A 37 10.22 8.58 0.62
C ARG A 37 10.42 9.88 1.41
N GLU A 38 11.55 10.54 1.20
CA GLU A 38 11.96 11.74 1.96
C GLU A 38 10.88 12.85 1.98
N LYS A 39 10.09 12.96 0.90
CA LYS A 39 9.03 13.98 0.74
C LYS A 39 7.67 13.63 1.37
N ALA A 40 7.56 12.53 2.11
CA ALA A 40 6.30 12.03 2.66
C ALA A 40 6.33 11.87 4.19
N GLY A 41 7.18 12.64 4.88
CA GLY A 41 7.30 12.60 6.33
C GLY A 41 6.21 13.42 7.04
N ASN A 42 5.75 12.93 8.19
CA ASN A 42 4.67 13.52 8.96
C ASN A 42 5.11 13.88 10.39
N PRO A 43 4.51 14.91 11.00
CA PRO A 43 4.71 15.23 12.41
C PRO A 43 4.15 14.11 13.31
N ILE A 44 4.62 14.04 14.57
CA ILE A 44 4.23 12.97 15.50
C ILE A 44 2.78 13.14 15.95
N GLU A 45 2.33 14.40 16.03
CA GLU A 45 0.98 14.80 16.39
C GLU A 45 -0.04 14.22 15.40
N ASP A 46 0.22 14.33 14.09
CA ASP A 46 -0.60 13.73 13.04
C ASP A 46 -0.64 12.20 13.14
N ILE A 47 0.49 11.56 13.50
CA ILE A 47 0.53 10.11 13.70
C ILE A 47 -0.32 9.72 14.92
N ALA A 48 -0.27 10.50 16.00
CA ALA A 48 -1.07 10.26 17.19
C ALA A 48 -2.57 10.40 16.92
N GLU A 49 -2.97 11.44 16.18
CA GLU A 49 -4.35 11.63 15.75
C GLU A 49 -4.83 10.49 14.85
N LEU A 50 -3.98 10.04 13.92
CA LEU A 50 -4.28 8.90 13.06
C LEU A 50 -4.45 7.61 13.86
N CYS A 51 -3.59 7.34 14.86
CA CYS A 51 -3.72 6.20 15.76
C CYS A 51 -5.06 6.25 16.52
N HIS A 52 -5.38 7.41 17.12
CA HIS A 52 -6.63 7.60 17.85
C HIS A 52 -7.87 7.39 16.96
N PHE A 53 -7.83 7.79 15.70
CA PHE A 53 -8.89 7.52 14.73
C PHE A 53 -8.96 6.02 14.36
N ALA A 54 -7.82 5.41 14.03
CA ALA A 54 -7.71 4.03 13.57
C ALA A 54 -8.15 3.01 14.64
N HIS A 55 -7.70 3.20 15.88
CA HIS A 55 -7.98 2.29 16.99
C HIS A 55 -9.46 2.23 17.35
N ALA A 56 -10.24 3.27 17.03
CA ALA A 56 -11.69 3.23 17.18
C ALA A 56 -12.35 2.16 16.27
N TYR A 57 -11.70 1.78 15.18
CA TYR A 57 -12.07 0.65 14.31
C TYR A 57 -11.25 -0.62 14.57
N HIS A 58 -10.41 -0.62 15.63
CA HIS A 58 -9.32 -1.59 15.82
C HIS A 58 -8.39 -1.72 14.61
N ALA A 59 -8.35 -0.70 13.74
CA ALA A 59 -7.42 -0.64 12.62
C ALA A 59 -6.03 -0.23 13.11
N ARG A 60 -4.98 -0.70 12.44
CA ARG A 60 -3.59 -0.54 12.90
C ARG A 60 -2.84 0.55 12.13
N VAL A 61 -1.88 1.20 12.78
CA VAL A 61 -1.01 2.22 12.19
C VAL A 61 0.45 1.79 12.26
N TYR A 62 1.08 1.63 11.11
CA TYR A 62 2.49 1.26 10.98
C TYR A 62 3.34 2.43 10.54
N VAL A 63 4.47 2.66 11.22
CA VAL A 63 5.37 3.77 10.87
C VAL A 63 6.61 3.26 10.16
N THR A 64 6.92 3.81 9.00
CA THR A 64 8.08 3.36 8.21
C THR A 64 9.35 4.06 8.64
N LEU A 65 10.35 3.28 9.07
CA LEU A 65 11.72 3.67 9.37
C LEU A 65 12.69 2.81 8.51
N ASN A 66 12.36 2.70 7.23
CA ASN A 66 12.93 1.71 6.31
C ASN A 66 13.99 2.30 5.37
N THR A 67 14.91 3.10 5.92
CA THR A 67 16.11 3.58 5.24
C THR A 67 17.37 3.14 5.96
N LEU A 68 18.52 3.32 5.31
CA LEU A 68 19.83 3.24 5.99
C LEU A 68 19.91 4.28 7.10
N ILE A 69 20.54 3.89 8.20
CA ILE A 69 20.83 4.75 9.36
C ILE A 69 22.35 4.86 9.46
N PHE A 70 22.88 6.09 9.52
CA PHE A 70 24.31 6.32 9.75
C PHE A 70 24.63 6.40 11.25
N ASP A 71 25.90 6.22 11.61
CA ASP A 71 26.36 6.23 13.00
C ASP A 71 25.97 7.49 13.79
N ASN A 72 25.94 8.65 13.13
CA ASN A 72 25.55 9.93 13.73
C ASN A 72 24.01 10.10 13.87
N GLU A 73 23.22 9.18 13.32
CA GLU A 73 21.75 9.22 13.33
C GLU A 73 21.14 8.24 14.35
N LEU A 74 21.96 7.38 14.99
CA LEU A 74 21.50 6.32 15.90
C LEU A 74 20.72 6.83 17.12
N ASN A 75 21.17 7.92 17.74
CA ASN A 75 20.46 8.51 18.89
C ASN A 75 19.13 9.15 18.44
N GLU A 76 19.14 9.80 17.27
CA GLU A 76 17.95 10.47 16.73
C GLU A 76 16.83 9.46 16.42
N VAL A 77 17.17 8.34 15.77
CA VAL A 77 16.17 7.31 15.45
C VAL A 77 15.62 6.63 16.71
N GLN A 78 16.46 6.43 17.75
CA GLN A 78 16.02 5.83 19.01
C GLN A 78 14.98 6.70 19.72
N GLU A 79 15.26 8.00 19.84
CA GLU A 79 14.32 8.98 20.39
C GLU A 79 13.04 9.10 19.57
N LEU A 80 13.16 9.04 18.24
CA LEU A 80 12.01 9.05 17.35
C LEU A 80 11.11 7.83 17.59
N ILE A 81 11.68 6.63 17.76
CA ILE A 81 10.90 5.42 18.03
C ILE A 81 10.16 5.53 19.37
N ARG A 82 10.77 6.12 20.41
CA ARG A 82 10.10 6.39 21.69
C ARG A 82 8.86 7.28 21.52
N LYS A 83 8.97 8.32 20.70
CA LYS A 83 7.85 9.21 20.36
C LYS A 83 6.77 8.51 19.54
N ILE A 84 7.17 7.74 18.53
CA ILE A 84 6.25 6.95 17.69
C ILE A 84 5.45 5.95 18.54
N TYR A 85 6.11 5.25 19.46
CA TYR A 85 5.46 4.32 20.37
C TYR A 85 4.47 5.04 21.29
N SER A 86 4.88 6.17 21.88
CA SER A 86 4.02 6.97 22.76
C SER A 86 2.81 7.58 22.03
N ALA A 87 2.95 7.84 20.72
CA ALA A 87 1.85 8.30 19.85
C ALA A 87 0.81 7.21 19.56
N GLY A 88 1.10 5.94 19.89
CA GLY A 88 0.16 4.84 19.74
C GLY A 88 0.44 3.90 18.56
N ALA A 89 1.51 4.10 17.79
CA ALA A 89 1.79 3.28 16.62
C ALA A 89 1.94 1.78 16.96
N ASP A 90 1.37 0.93 16.11
CA ASP A 90 1.29 -0.52 16.34
C ASP A 90 2.57 -1.26 15.95
N ALA A 91 3.31 -0.76 14.96
CA ALA A 91 4.56 -1.35 14.52
C ALA A 91 5.45 -0.34 13.79
N ILE A 92 6.75 -0.65 13.71
CA ILE A 92 7.69 0.01 12.80
C ILE A 92 8.11 -0.91 11.66
N ILE A 93 8.20 -0.37 10.44
CA ILE A 93 8.69 -1.09 9.27
C ILE A 93 10.14 -0.68 9.03
N ILE A 94 11.08 -1.60 9.18
CA ILE A 94 12.52 -1.29 9.24
C ILE A 94 13.32 -1.84 8.06
N GLN A 95 14.53 -1.30 7.88
CA GLN A 95 15.56 -1.86 6.99
C GLN A 95 16.87 -2.14 7.75
N ASP A 96 17.24 -1.26 8.68
CA ASP A 96 18.54 -1.28 9.35
C ASP A 96 18.58 -2.29 10.51
N PHE A 97 19.57 -3.18 10.52
CA PHE A 97 19.71 -4.24 11.54
C PHE A 97 19.95 -3.70 12.94
N ALA A 98 20.45 -2.46 13.09
CA ALA A 98 20.70 -1.84 14.38
C ALA A 98 19.43 -1.82 15.25
N LEU A 99 18.25 -1.65 14.64
CA LEU A 99 16.97 -1.57 15.33
C LEU A 99 16.55 -2.90 15.98
N LEU A 100 17.17 -4.02 15.61
CA LEU A 100 16.90 -5.33 16.21
C LEU A 100 17.62 -5.53 17.56
N ASP A 101 18.68 -4.79 17.88
CA ASP A 101 19.38 -4.90 19.18
C ASP A 101 19.36 -3.57 19.95
N MET A 102 18.71 -2.55 19.39
CA MET A 102 18.59 -1.23 20.00
C MET A 102 17.63 -1.26 21.19
N ASP A 103 17.97 -0.53 22.25
CA ASP A 103 17.09 -0.31 23.40
C ASP A 103 15.93 0.63 23.02
N ILE A 104 14.83 0.05 22.57
CA ILE A 104 13.60 0.75 22.17
C ILE A 104 12.40 0.18 22.95
N PRO A 105 11.30 0.93 23.09
CA PRO A 105 10.06 0.37 23.63
C PRO A 105 9.64 -0.92 22.90
N PRO A 106 8.80 -1.77 23.50
CA PRO A 106 8.43 -3.07 22.94
C PRO A 106 7.45 -2.96 21.76
N ILE A 107 7.75 -2.11 20.78
CA ILE A 107 6.99 -1.89 19.55
C ILE A 107 7.25 -3.03 18.57
N ALA A 108 6.20 -3.58 17.95
CA ALA A 108 6.37 -4.63 16.93
C ALA A 108 7.25 -4.16 15.77
N ILE A 109 8.07 -5.07 15.23
CA ILE A 109 9.02 -4.79 14.15
C ILE A 109 8.66 -5.62 12.93
N HIS A 110 8.47 -4.93 11.80
CA HIS A 110 8.20 -5.54 10.50
C HIS A 110 9.42 -5.36 9.58
N ALA A 111 9.89 -6.44 8.95
CA ALA A 111 11.01 -6.39 8.01
C ALA A 111 10.56 -5.89 6.65
N SER A 112 11.02 -4.71 6.24
CA SER A 112 10.71 -4.13 4.92
C SER A 112 11.27 -4.99 3.79
N THR A 113 10.68 -4.90 2.58
CA THR A 113 11.29 -5.49 1.38
C THR A 113 12.70 -4.96 1.11
N GLN A 114 13.08 -3.82 1.69
CA GLN A 114 14.44 -3.29 1.60
C GLN A 114 15.51 -4.16 2.31
N MET A 115 15.09 -5.11 3.16
CA MET A 115 15.98 -6.09 3.80
C MET A 115 16.28 -7.29 2.89
N HIS A 116 15.78 -7.32 1.66
CA HIS A 116 16.01 -8.40 0.69
C HIS A 116 15.46 -9.77 1.15
N ASN A 117 14.19 -9.79 1.54
CA ASN A 117 13.46 -10.96 2.09
C ASN A 117 13.11 -12.02 1.02
N ILE A 118 14.11 -12.58 0.32
CA ILE A 118 13.91 -13.58 -0.75
C ILE A 118 14.32 -15.00 -0.33
N ASP A 119 15.29 -15.13 0.57
CA ASP A 119 15.82 -16.42 1.04
C ASP A 119 15.10 -16.86 2.32
N PRO A 120 14.47 -18.06 2.36
CA PRO A 120 13.84 -18.57 3.57
C PRO A 120 14.77 -18.65 4.80
N ASN A 121 16.08 -18.91 4.62
CA ASN A 121 17.00 -18.94 5.76
C ASN A 121 17.19 -17.54 6.37
N HIS A 122 17.25 -16.51 5.51
CA HIS A 122 17.31 -15.12 5.96
C HIS A 122 16.02 -14.70 6.68
N ILE A 123 14.87 -15.12 6.15
CA ILE A 123 13.55 -14.88 6.76
C ILE A 123 13.46 -15.52 8.15
N ASN A 124 13.92 -16.76 8.30
CA ASN A 124 13.94 -17.45 9.60
C ASN A 124 14.92 -16.80 10.58
N PHE A 125 16.06 -16.29 10.09
CA PHE A 125 16.95 -15.48 10.89
C PHE A 125 16.25 -14.22 11.42
N LEU A 126 15.54 -13.47 10.56
CA LEU A 126 14.79 -12.28 10.98
C LEU A 126 13.71 -12.62 12.01
N GLU A 127 12.91 -13.67 11.79
CA GLU A 127 11.91 -14.14 12.76
C GLU A 127 12.55 -14.42 14.13
N SER A 128 13.69 -15.13 14.14
CA SER A 128 14.41 -15.49 15.38
C SER A 128 14.94 -14.27 16.15
N THR A 129 15.01 -13.10 15.52
CA THR A 129 15.45 -11.83 16.12
C THR A 129 14.28 -10.98 16.64
N GLY A 130 13.05 -11.51 16.62
CA GLY A 130 11.85 -10.85 17.12
C GLY A 130 11.07 -10.04 16.08
N VAL A 131 11.34 -10.25 14.78
CA VAL A 131 10.52 -9.68 13.70
C VAL A 131 9.19 -10.44 13.63
N SER A 132 8.08 -9.74 13.81
CA SER A 132 6.74 -10.34 13.81
C SER A 132 6.12 -10.49 12.42
N ARG A 133 6.57 -9.67 11.45
CA ARG A 133 6.06 -9.67 10.09
C ARG A 133 7.15 -9.42 9.06
N ILE A 134 7.08 -10.15 7.94
CA ILE A 134 8.05 -10.07 6.86
C ILE A 134 7.34 -9.63 5.59
N VAL A 135 7.77 -8.47 5.06
CA VAL A 135 7.26 -7.96 3.79
C VAL A 135 8.04 -8.60 2.67
N LEU A 136 7.38 -9.50 1.94
CA LEU A 136 7.96 -10.23 0.83
C LEU A 136 8.06 -9.36 -0.43
N PRO A 137 9.11 -9.55 -1.23
CA PRO A 137 9.36 -8.71 -2.39
C PRO A 137 8.58 -9.23 -3.61
N ARG A 138 8.22 -8.32 -4.54
CA ARG A 138 7.27 -8.60 -5.64
C ARG A 138 7.85 -9.50 -6.74
N GLU A 139 9.16 -9.67 -6.72
CA GLU A 139 9.90 -10.58 -7.57
C GLU A 139 9.68 -12.06 -7.29
N LEU A 140 8.96 -12.45 -6.23
CA LEU A 140 8.62 -13.85 -5.93
C LEU A 140 7.39 -14.35 -6.70
N ASN A 141 7.35 -15.66 -6.97
CA ASN A 141 6.16 -16.36 -7.46
C ASN A 141 5.40 -17.10 -6.33
N LEU A 142 4.23 -17.68 -6.62
CA LEU A 142 3.38 -18.36 -5.61
C LEU A 142 4.06 -19.57 -4.95
N ASP A 143 4.83 -20.35 -5.70
CA ASP A 143 5.53 -21.52 -5.17
C ASP A 143 6.63 -21.12 -4.19
N GLU A 144 7.39 -20.07 -4.53
CA GLU A 144 8.42 -19.49 -3.67
C GLU A 144 7.81 -18.92 -2.37
N ILE A 145 6.67 -18.23 -2.47
CA ILE A 145 5.91 -17.73 -1.31
C ILE A 145 5.45 -18.88 -0.42
N SER A 146 4.89 -19.94 -1.00
CA SER A 146 4.42 -21.12 -0.27
C SER A 146 5.57 -21.86 0.44
N ASN A 147 6.72 -21.98 -0.23
CA ASN A 147 7.93 -22.53 0.37
C ASN A 147 8.43 -21.68 1.55
N ILE A 148 8.41 -20.34 1.43
CA ILE A 148 8.72 -19.44 2.54
C ILE A 148 7.76 -19.66 3.71
N ARG A 149 6.45 -19.66 3.46
CA ARG A 149 5.41 -19.88 4.48
C ARG A 149 5.66 -21.17 5.27
N SER A 150 6.10 -22.24 4.61
CA SER A 150 6.38 -23.53 5.27
C SER A 150 7.54 -23.49 6.29
N LYS A 151 8.36 -22.44 6.25
CA LYS A 151 9.62 -22.34 7.03
C LYS A 151 9.60 -21.32 8.14
N THR A 152 8.68 -20.35 8.10
CA THR A 152 8.53 -19.30 9.11
C THR A 152 7.18 -19.40 9.82
N LYS A 153 7.01 -18.81 11.01
CA LYS A 153 5.70 -18.54 11.64
C LYS A 153 5.35 -17.05 11.63
N ALA A 154 6.28 -16.17 11.25
CA ALA A 154 6.01 -14.74 11.09
C ALA A 154 4.83 -14.48 10.13
N GLU A 155 4.14 -13.37 10.31
CA GLU A 155 3.14 -12.91 9.36
C GLU A 155 3.81 -12.57 8.02
N LEU A 156 3.17 -12.92 6.91
CA LEU A 156 3.66 -12.61 5.57
C LEU A 156 2.81 -11.51 4.96
N GLU A 157 3.48 -10.45 4.52
CA GLU A 157 2.89 -9.30 3.85
C GLU A 157 3.37 -9.25 2.40
N PHE A 158 2.44 -9.07 1.44
CA PHE A 158 2.77 -9.00 0.02
C PHE A 158 2.05 -7.82 -0.65
N PHE A 159 2.73 -7.17 -1.59
CA PHE A 159 2.11 -6.08 -2.35
C PHE A 159 1.12 -6.64 -3.37
N VAL A 160 -0.10 -6.11 -3.41
CA VAL A 160 -1.14 -6.53 -4.36
C VAL A 160 -1.39 -5.52 -5.46
N HIS A 161 -0.98 -4.27 -5.26
CA HIS A 161 -1.28 -3.18 -6.19
C HIS A 161 -0.22 -2.07 -6.18
N GLY A 162 -0.08 -1.39 -7.32
CA GLY A 162 0.67 -0.13 -7.43
C GLY A 162 2.04 -0.27 -8.09
N ALA A 163 2.86 0.78 -8.01
CA ALA A 163 4.07 0.88 -8.82
C ALA A 163 5.13 -0.20 -8.51
N LEU A 164 5.66 -0.84 -9.56
CA LEU A 164 6.76 -1.81 -9.44
C LEU A 164 8.14 -1.14 -9.44
N CYS A 165 9.03 -1.67 -8.60
CA CYS A 165 10.46 -1.46 -8.71
C CYS A 165 11.03 -2.56 -9.61
N VAL A 166 11.92 -2.20 -10.54
CA VAL A 166 12.53 -3.18 -11.44
C VAL A 166 13.63 -3.98 -10.75
N SER A 167 14.36 -3.40 -9.81
CA SER A 167 15.45 -4.07 -9.11
C SER A 167 14.93 -5.05 -8.07
N TYR A 168 15.75 -6.05 -7.74
CA TYR A 168 15.62 -6.74 -6.46
C TYR A 168 15.54 -5.74 -5.32
N SER A 169 14.57 -5.97 -4.44
CA SER A 169 14.23 -5.06 -3.36
C SER A 169 15.41 -4.88 -2.42
N GLY A 170 15.73 -3.61 -2.08
CA GLY A 170 16.89 -3.23 -1.27
C GLY A 170 18.24 -3.16 -1.99
N GLN A 171 18.34 -3.61 -3.25
CA GLN A 171 19.63 -3.78 -3.95
C GLN A 171 19.82 -2.88 -5.18
N CYS A 172 19.23 -1.68 -5.17
CA CYS A 172 19.37 -0.72 -6.27
C CYS A 172 20.28 0.46 -5.89
N TYR A 173 21.48 0.47 -6.46
CA TYR A 173 22.52 1.49 -6.25
C TYR A 173 22.64 2.46 -7.42
N MET A 174 21.91 2.19 -8.52
CA MET A 174 21.94 2.98 -9.75
C MET A 174 21.66 4.47 -9.48
N SER A 175 20.63 4.80 -8.69
CA SER A 175 20.29 6.20 -8.39
C SER A 175 21.43 6.94 -7.68
N TYR A 176 22.03 6.32 -6.67
CA TYR A 176 23.12 6.92 -5.89
C TYR A 176 24.38 7.07 -6.74
N SER A 177 24.73 6.04 -7.51
CA SER A 177 25.89 6.08 -8.40
C SER A 177 25.78 7.22 -9.42
N LEU A 178 24.57 7.51 -9.92
CA LEU A 178 24.36 8.46 -11.01
C LEU A 178 24.19 9.91 -10.56
N SER A 179 23.64 10.14 -9.36
CA SER A 179 23.17 11.46 -8.92
C SER A 179 23.51 11.81 -7.47
N GLY A 180 24.11 10.89 -6.71
CA GLY A 180 24.29 11.04 -5.26
C GLY A 180 23.02 10.86 -4.43
N ARG A 181 21.86 10.63 -5.08
CA ARG A 181 20.58 10.42 -4.40
C ARG A 181 20.31 8.93 -4.19
N SER A 182 20.36 8.46 -2.94
CA SER A 182 20.20 7.03 -2.63
C SER A 182 18.75 6.59 -2.58
N ALA A 183 18.45 5.46 -3.23
CA ALA A 183 17.15 4.80 -3.11
C ALA A 183 16.94 4.18 -1.71
N ASN A 184 18.01 3.65 -1.11
CA ASN A 184 18.02 3.08 0.24
C ASN A 184 17.99 4.16 1.34
N ARG A 185 18.10 5.45 0.96
CA ARG A 185 17.83 6.62 1.82
C ARG A 185 16.58 7.41 1.42
N GLY A 186 15.69 6.81 0.64
CA GLY A 186 14.40 7.42 0.28
C GLY A 186 14.44 8.58 -0.71
N ALA A 187 15.60 8.86 -1.31
CA ALA A 187 15.85 9.97 -2.22
C ALA A 187 15.89 9.58 -3.72
N CYS A 188 15.54 8.33 -4.06
CA CYS A 188 15.62 7.75 -5.41
C CYS A 188 15.22 8.73 -6.54
N ALA A 189 16.13 8.93 -7.50
CA ALA A 189 15.93 9.77 -8.70
C ALA A 189 15.23 9.03 -9.85
N GLN A 190 14.82 7.77 -9.63
CA GLN A 190 14.09 6.93 -10.59
C GLN A 190 14.81 6.74 -11.95
N PRO A 191 16.11 6.37 -11.98
CA PRO A 191 16.83 6.19 -13.25
C PRO A 191 16.18 5.13 -14.15
N CYS A 192 15.52 4.12 -13.59
CA CYS A 192 14.76 3.12 -14.36
C CYS A 192 13.59 3.69 -15.16
N ARG A 193 13.15 4.93 -14.90
CA ARG A 193 12.11 5.63 -15.64
C ARG A 193 12.65 6.52 -16.76
N LEU A 194 13.97 6.67 -16.89
CA LEU A 194 14.59 7.41 -18.00
C LEU A 194 14.50 6.62 -19.30
N ALA A 195 14.65 7.32 -20.42
CA ALA A 195 14.78 6.69 -21.73
C ALA A 195 16.23 6.24 -21.96
N TYR A 196 16.38 5.11 -22.63
CA TYR A 196 17.65 4.51 -23.00
C TYR A 196 17.59 3.99 -24.43
N ASP A 197 18.74 4.01 -25.10
CA ASP A 197 18.99 3.16 -26.24
C ASP A 197 19.49 1.79 -25.74
N LEU A 198 19.07 0.71 -26.38
CA LEU A 198 19.68 -0.61 -26.25
C LEU A 198 20.66 -0.80 -27.40
N VAL A 199 21.95 -0.94 -27.09
CA VAL A 199 23.00 -1.11 -28.10
C VAL A 199 23.78 -2.40 -27.88
N ASP A 200 24.30 -2.98 -28.95
CA ASP A 200 25.22 -4.12 -28.89
C ASP A 200 26.70 -3.68 -28.81
N GLU A 201 27.62 -4.64 -28.74
CA GLU A 201 29.07 -4.39 -28.66
C GLU A 201 29.67 -3.72 -29.90
N THR A 202 28.97 -3.77 -31.04
CA THR A 202 29.39 -3.10 -32.28
C THR A 202 28.92 -1.65 -32.34
N GLY A 203 28.10 -1.22 -31.38
CA GLY A 203 27.48 0.09 -31.33
C GLY A 203 26.18 0.20 -32.14
N ASN A 204 25.67 -0.91 -32.68
CA ASN A 204 24.40 -0.93 -33.39
C ASN A 204 23.24 -0.75 -32.40
N VAL A 205 22.27 0.10 -32.76
CA VAL A 205 21.12 0.46 -31.93
C VAL A 205 19.97 -0.51 -32.20
N LEU A 206 19.69 -1.38 -31.24
CA LEU A 206 18.59 -2.36 -31.32
C LEU A 206 17.25 -1.74 -30.95
N VAL A 207 17.25 -0.86 -29.96
CA VAL A 207 16.05 -0.09 -29.54
C VAL A 207 16.49 1.33 -29.24
N LYS A 208 15.76 2.32 -29.76
CA LYS A 208 16.11 3.73 -29.61
C LYS A 208 15.11 4.47 -28.73
N ASN A 209 15.61 5.22 -27.75
CA ASN A 209 14.87 6.18 -26.93
C ASN A 209 13.60 5.58 -26.28
N LYS A 210 13.74 4.46 -25.56
CA LYS A 210 12.63 3.79 -24.86
C LYS A 210 12.89 3.62 -23.37
N HIS A 211 11.82 3.52 -22.60
CA HIS A 211 11.87 3.34 -21.14
C HIS A 211 12.04 1.86 -20.76
N LEU A 212 13.17 1.27 -21.17
CA LEU A 212 13.42 -0.18 -21.14
C LEU A 212 13.39 -0.80 -19.74
N LEU A 213 13.52 -0.01 -18.67
CA LEU A 213 13.47 -0.48 -17.28
C LEU A 213 12.20 -0.03 -16.54
N SER A 214 11.28 0.63 -17.23
CA SER A 214 10.06 1.21 -16.66
C SER A 214 8.95 0.16 -16.63
N LEU A 215 8.79 -0.52 -15.50
CA LEU A 215 7.72 -1.51 -15.33
C LEU A 215 6.32 -0.89 -15.33
N LYS A 216 5.33 -1.68 -15.77
CA LYS A 216 3.91 -1.42 -15.51
C LYS A 216 3.62 -1.46 -13.99
N ASP A 217 2.41 -1.07 -13.62
CA ASP A 217 1.98 -1.17 -12.22
C ASP A 217 1.48 -2.60 -11.93
N LEU A 218 1.65 -3.06 -10.70
CA LEU A 218 1.17 -4.34 -10.23
C LEU A 218 -0.35 -4.29 -10.05
N ASN A 219 -1.04 -5.35 -10.47
CA ASN A 219 -2.44 -5.59 -10.13
C ASN A 219 -2.68 -7.08 -9.95
N LEU A 220 -2.89 -7.49 -8.69
CA LEU A 220 -3.17 -8.86 -8.29
C LEU A 220 -4.63 -9.06 -7.84
N SER A 221 -5.56 -8.27 -8.37
CA SER A 221 -7.00 -8.41 -8.06
C SER A 221 -7.50 -9.84 -8.29
N SER A 222 -7.03 -10.50 -9.35
CA SER A 222 -7.39 -11.88 -9.72
C SER A 222 -6.68 -12.96 -8.91
N HIS A 223 -5.68 -12.60 -8.09
CA HIS A 223 -4.79 -13.55 -7.41
C HIS A 223 -4.90 -13.47 -5.88
N LEU A 224 -5.89 -12.74 -5.37
CA LEU A 224 -6.06 -12.54 -3.94
C LEU A 224 -6.27 -13.87 -3.20
N ALA A 225 -7.11 -14.75 -3.76
CA ALA A 225 -7.34 -16.08 -3.20
C ALA A 225 -6.08 -16.96 -3.22
N ASP A 226 -5.29 -16.91 -4.31
CA ASP A 226 -4.05 -17.67 -4.43
C ASP A 226 -3.01 -17.23 -3.41
N LEU A 227 -2.89 -15.91 -3.18
CA LEU A 227 -1.99 -15.35 -2.17
C LEU A 227 -2.41 -15.75 -0.75
N ILE A 228 -3.71 -15.74 -0.45
CA ILE A 228 -4.24 -16.24 0.83
C ILE A 228 -3.89 -17.73 1.00
N GLY A 229 -4.08 -18.54 -0.05
CA GLY A 229 -3.72 -19.96 -0.07
C GLY A 229 -2.23 -20.22 0.12
N ALA A 230 -1.37 -19.34 -0.42
CA ALA A 230 0.08 -19.39 -0.24
C ALA A 230 0.53 -18.92 1.17
N GLY A 231 -0.39 -18.42 2.00
CA GLY A 231 -0.15 -18.04 3.39
C GLY A 231 0.15 -16.55 3.62
N ILE A 232 -0.17 -15.68 2.66
CA ILE A 232 -0.15 -14.22 2.85
C ILE A 232 -1.37 -13.82 3.69
N THR A 233 -1.15 -13.02 4.73
CA THR A 233 -2.21 -12.52 5.62
C THR A 233 -2.34 -11.00 5.62
N SER A 234 -1.35 -10.27 5.08
CA SER A 234 -1.43 -8.81 4.87
C SER A 234 -1.21 -8.45 3.39
N PHE A 235 -2.17 -7.72 2.84
CA PHE A 235 -2.23 -7.32 1.43
C PHE A 235 -1.95 -5.83 1.30
N LYS A 236 -0.78 -5.50 0.76
CA LYS A 236 -0.29 -4.12 0.74
C LYS A 236 -0.54 -3.41 -0.58
N ILE A 237 -1.06 -2.20 -0.50
CA ILE A 237 -1.20 -1.30 -1.65
C ILE A 237 0.00 -0.33 -1.67
N GLU A 238 0.75 -0.26 -2.76
CA GLU A 238 1.81 0.75 -2.94
C GLU A 238 1.21 2.08 -3.39
N GLY A 239 1.45 3.15 -2.63
CA GLY A 239 0.95 4.47 -3.04
C GLY A 239 1.24 5.65 -2.11
N ARG A 240 2.31 5.63 -1.30
CA ARG A 240 2.57 6.73 -0.33
C ARG A 240 2.72 8.14 -0.92
N LEU A 241 2.97 8.25 -2.23
CA LEU A 241 3.03 9.54 -2.95
C LEU A 241 1.81 9.78 -3.84
N LYS A 242 0.80 8.91 -3.78
CA LYS A 242 -0.45 9.05 -4.54
C LYS A 242 -1.40 9.99 -3.83
N ASP A 243 -2.35 10.53 -4.58
CA ASP A 243 -3.39 11.38 -4.03
C ASP A 243 -4.45 10.56 -3.29
N VAL A 244 -5.29 11.26 -2.54
CA VAL A 244 -6.37 10.64 -1.75
C VAL A 244 -7.37 9.90 -2.65
N ALA A 245 -7.61 10.38 -3.88
CA ALA A 245 -8.51 9.72 -4.83
C ALA A 245 -8.01 8.32 -5.21
N TYR A 246 -6.72 8.17 -5.52
CA TYR A 246 -6.10 6.85 -5.72
C TYR A 246 -6.28 5.95 -4.49
N VAL A 247 -5.99 6.46 -3.29
CA VAL A 247 -6.06 5.65 -2.06
C VAL A 247 -7.49 5.20 -1.77
N LYS A 248 -8.48 6.09 -1.88
CA LYS A 248 -9.91 5.77 -1.71
C LYS A 248 -10.36 4.69 -2.69
N ASN A 249 -10.05 4.88 -3.97
CA ASN A 249 -10.47 3.97 -5.04
C ASN A 249 -9.86 2.57 -4.88
N ILE A 250 -8.53 2.48 -4.73
CA ILE A 250 -7.85 1.19 -4.65
C ILE A 250 -8.15 0.47 -3.33
N THR A 251 -8.25 1.19 -2.22
CA THR A 251 -8.62 0.57 -0.93
C THR A 251 -10.02 -0.02 -0.98
N ALA A 252 -11.00 0.72 -1.49
CA ALA A 252 -12.37 0.23 -1.61
C ALA A 252 -12.47 -1.00 -2.54
N HIS A 253 -11.71 -1.00 -3.65
CA HIS A 253 -11.63 -2.14 -4.57
C HIS A 253 -11.16 -3.43 -3.87
N TYR A 254 -9.99 -3.39 -3.21
CA TYR A 254 -9.47 -4.58 -2.52
C TYR A 254 -10.27 -4.93 -1.26
N SER A 255 -10.87 -3.95 -0.58
CA SER A 255 -11.77 -4.20 0.55
C SER A 255 -13.00 -5.01 0.12
N ASN A 256 -13.60 -4.67 -1.04
CA ASN A 256 -14.71 -5.44 -1.61
C ASN A 256 -14.28 -6.87 -1.97
N LEU A 257 -13.10 -7.05 -2.58
CA LEU A 257 -12.58 -8.37 -2.91
C LEU A 257 -12.36 -9.24 -1.65
N LEU A 258 -11.76 -8.68 -0.60
CA LEU A 258 -11.56 -9.38 0.68
C LEU A 258 -12.88 -9.72 1.36
N ASN A 259 -13.84 -8.79 1.39
CA ASN A 259 -15.15 -9.03 1.99
C ASN A 259 -15.91 -10.15 1.25
N ASN A 260 -15.87 -10.16 -0.09
CA ASN A 260 -16.47 -11.21 -0.89
C ASN A 260 -15.81 -12.57 -0.61
N PHE A 261 -14.47 -12.61 -0.54
CA PHE A 261 -13.73 -13.82 -0.21
C PHE A 261 -14.08 -14.37 1.19
N ILE A 262 -14.13 -13.50 2.20
CA ILE A 262 -14.48 -13.87 3.58
C ILE A 262 -15.94 -14.34 3.68
N GLY A 263 -16.86 -13.69 2.96
CA GLY A 263 -18.28 -14.06 2.97
C GLY A 263 -18.54 -15.50 2.54
N VAL A 264 -17.69 -16.05 1.66
CA VAL A 264 -17.76 -17.45 1.23
C VAL A 264 -16.79 -18.38 1.97
N ASN A 265 -15.84 -17.85 2.75
CA ASN A 265 -14.83 -18.61 3.52
C ASN A 265 -14.83 -18.23 5.01
N GLN A 266 -15.71 -18.85 5.79
CA GLN A 266 -15.98 -18.52 7.20
C GLN A 266 -14.80 -18.80 8.15
N GLN A 267 -13.72 -19.45 7.69
CA GLN A 267 -12.49 -19.62 8.47
C GLN A 267 -11.65 -18.32 8.55
N TYR A 268 -11.94 -17.32 7.73
CA TYR A 268 -11.26 -16.03 7.71
C TYR A 268 -12.14 -14.91 8.26
N LYS A 269 -11.52 -13.84 8.75
CA LYS A 269 -12.19 -12.59 9.13
C LYS A 269 -11.31 -11.38 8.80
N ARG A 270 -11.90 -10.19 8.76
CA ARG A 270 -11.14 -8.93 8.67
C ARG A 270 -10.31 -8.74 9.95
N ALA A 271 -9.14 -8.12 9.81
CA ALA A 271 -8.27 -7.78 10.94
C ALA A 271 -8.75 -6.55 11.74
N SER A 272 -9.76 -5.84 11.24
CA SER A 272 -10.37 -4.67 11.89
C SER A 272 -11.89 -4.67 11.72
N SER A 273 -12.57 -3.70 12.33
CA SER A 273 -14.02 -3.73 12.54
C SER A 273 -14.79 -2.73 11.69
N GLY A 274 -16.09 -2.96 11.55
CA GLY A 274 -17.01 -2.08 10.84
C GLY A 274 -17.16 -2.35 9.35
N LYS A 275 -18.35 -2.03 8.85
CA LYS A 275 -18.78 -2.24 7.47
C LYS A 275 -18.70 -0.95 6.69
N CYS A 276 -18.19 -1.04 5.46
CA CYS A 276 -18.04 0.10 4.57
C CYS A 276 -19.21 0.17 3.57
N THR A 277 -19.73 1.37 3.34
CA THR A 277 -20.62 1.70 2.22
C THR A 277 -19.95 2.78 1.37
N TYR A 278 -20.15 2.71 0.05
CA TYR A 278 -19.51 3.63 -0.90
C TYR A 278 -20.57 4.34 -1.76
N THR A 279 -20.32 5.59 -2.12
CA THR A 279 -21.15 6.36 -3.06
C THR A 279 -20.60 6.30 -4.49
N PHE A 280 -19.65 5.41 -4.75
CA PHE A 280 -19.00 5.20 -6.04
C PHE A 280 -18.67 3.72 -6.22
N THR A 281 -18.46 3.31 -7.47
CA THR A 281 -17.96 1.96 -7.79
C THR A 281 -16.44 2.00 -7.95
N PRO A 282 -15.67 1.29 -7.12
CA PRO A 282 -14.22 1.22 -7.27
C PRO A 282 -13.80 0.58 -8.58
N ASP A 283 -12.81 1.17 -9.25
CA ASP A 283 -12.25 0.68 -10.51
C ASP A 283 -10.77 1.07 -10.60
N PRO A 284 -9.83 0.11 -10.45
CA PRO A 284 -8.40 0.40 -10.47
C PRO A 284 -7.89 1.08 -11.74
N GLU A 285 -8.58 0.94 -12.88
CA GLU A 285 -8.18 1.55 -14.15
C GLU A 285 -8.46 3.06 -14.20
N ARG A 286 -9.40 3.57 -13.39
CA ARG A 286 -9.85 4.98 -13.41
C ARG A 286 -9.00 5.93 -12.58
N THR A 287 -8.05 5.40 -11.81
CA THR A 287 -7.02 6.18 -11.13
C THR A 287 -5.65 5.91 -11.73
N PHE A 288 -4.64 6.68 -11.33
CA PHE A 288 -3.29 6.58 -11.90
C PHE A 288 -2.83 5.13 -12.07
N ASN A 289 -2.49 4.76 -13.30
CA ASN A 289 -1.80 3.51 -13.61
C ASN A 289 -1.07 3.65 -14.96
N ARG A 290 -0.06 2.82 -15.19
CA ARG A 290 0.74 2.81 -16.43
C ARG A 290 0.48 1.55 -17.25
N GLY A 291 -0.74 1.04 -17.18
CA GLY A 291 -1.06 -0.35 -17.49
C GLY A 291 -0.68 -1.29 -16.34
N PHE A 292 -1.20 -2.52 -16.41
CA PHE A 292 -1.06 -3.52 -15.37
C PHE A 292 -0.27 -4.76 -15.79
N THR A 293 0.35 -5.40 -14.79
CA THR A 293 0.98 -6.72 -14.90
C THR A 293 0.80 -7.49 -13.60
N THR A 294 0.79 -8.83 -13.66
CA THR A 294 0.89 -9.72 -12.49
C THR A 294 2.35 -9.99 -12.10
N HIS A 295 3.29 -9.40 -12.84
CA HIS A 295 4.73 -9.51 -12.65
C HIS A 295 5.23 -10.96 -12.69
N PHE A 296 5.60 -11.55 -11.54
CA PHE A 296 6.15 -12.90 -11.43
C PHE A 296 5.25 -13.88 -10.69
N ILE A 297 4.05 -13.48 -10.25
CA ILE A 297 3.13 -14.36 -9.52
C ILE A 297 2.84 -15.66 -10.29
N ASP A 298 2.63 -15.54 -11.60
CA ASP A 298 2.41 -16.67 -12.52
C ASP A 298 3.71 -17.16 -13.20
N GLY A 299 4.87 -16.78 -12.66
CA GLY A 299 6.18 -16.96 -13.32
C GLY A 299 6.51 -15.87 -14.36
N GLN A 300 7.54 -16.11 -15.17
CA GLN A 300 8.05 -15.15 -16.14
C GLN A 300 7.08 -14.99 -17.33
N LYS A 301 6.43 -13.82 -17.43
CA LYS A 301 5.61 -13.42 -18.59
C LYS A 301 6.25 -12.27 -19.39
N PRO A 302 5.99 -12.13 -20.70
CA PRO A 302 6.38 -10.95 -21.47
C PRO A 302 5.49 -9.74 -21.13
N ASN A 303 5.79 -8.56 -21.71
CA ASN A 303 4.96 -7.35 -21.64
C ASN A 303 4.80 -6.80 -20.21
N GLN A 304 5.86 -6.86 -19.41
CA GLN A 304 5.88 -6.34 -18.04
C GLN A 304 6.22 -4.86 -17.98
N ALA A 305 6.84 -4.30 -19.04
CA ALA A 305 7.29 -2.92 -19.07
C ALA A 305 6.31 -2.00 -19.81
N SER A 306 6.23 -0.75 -19.34
CA SER A 306 5.64 0.37 -20.06
C SER A 306 6.76 1.08 -20.84
N ILE A 307 7.25 0.39 -21.88
CA ILE A 307 8.44 0.79 -22.64
C ILE A 307 8.29 2.14 -23.35
N ASN A 308 7.05 2.53 -23.65
CA ASN A 308 6.73 3.72 -24.42
C ASN A 308 6.52 4.96 -23.54
N THR A 309 6.24 4.79 -22.24
CA THR A 309 5.98 5.94 -21.37
C THR A 309 6.10 5.59 -19.88
N PRO A 310 6.70 6.46 -19.05
CA PRO A 310 6.65 6.34 -17.60
C PRO A 310 5.46 7.14 -17.01
N LYS A 311 4.57 7.69 -17.85
CA LYS A 311 3.39 8.47 -17.43
C LYS A 311 2.16 7.57 -17.27
N SER A 312 1.12 8.11 -16.64
CA SER A 312 -0.18 7.44 -16.52
C SER A 312 -0.81 7.25 -17.90
N VAL A 313 -1.25 6.03 -18.19
CA VAL A 313 -2.03 5.70 -19.40
C VAL A 313 -3.51 5.65 -19.04
N GLY A 314 -3.86 5.07 -17.89
CA GLY A 314 -5.24 4.99 -17.43
C GLY A 314 -6.11 3.99 -18.19
N LYS A 315 -7.43 4.14 -18.07
CA LYS A 315 -8.42 3.19 -18.60
C LYS A 315 -8.55 3.31 -20.11
N ARG A 316 -8.60 2.19 -20.83
CA ARG A 316 -8.96 2.20 -22.26
C ARG A 316 -10.46 2.52 -22.38
N ILE A 317 -10.81 3.57 -23.13
CA ILE A 317 -12.22 3.98 -23.25
C ILE A 317 -12.85 3.66 -24.60
N GLY A 318 -12.07 3.68 -25.69
CA GLY A 318 -12.64 3.47 -27.01
C GLY A 318 -11.66 3.70 -28.15
N MET A 319 -12.20 3.85 -29.35
CA MET A 319 -11.43 4.02 -30.59
C MET A 319 -12.01 5.13 -31.45
N VAL A 320 -11.15 5.91 -32.11
CA VAL A 320 -11.57 7.02 -32.98
C VAL A 320 -12.28 6.49 -34.22
N ASP A 321 -13.52 6.93 -34.44
CA ASP A 321 -14.35 6.59 -35.61
C ASP A 321 -14.19 7.60 -36.74
N ARG A 322 -14.26 8.91 -36.43
CA ARG A 322 -14.16 10.00 -37.42
C ARG A 322 -13.46 11.20 -36.83
N ILE A 323 -12.78 11.97 -37.66
CA ILE A 323 -12.10 13.20 -37.26
C ILE A 323 -12.64 14.37 -38.08
N TYR A 324 -12.95 15.46 -37.38
CA TYR A 324 -13.40 16.73 -37.94
C TYR A 324 -12.48 17.86 -37.48
N ARG A 325 -12.69 19.07 -37.98
CA ARG A 325 -11.82 20.22 -37.72
C ARG A 325 -11.62 20.54 -36.23
N ASN A 326 -12.66 20.40 -35.40
CA ASN A 326 -12.65 20.82 -33.99
C ASN A 326 -13.06 19.71 -33.01
N TYR A 327 -13.36 18.52 -33.52
CA TYR A 327 -13.81 17.38 -32.70
C TYR A 327 -13.52 16.08 -33.43
N PHE A 328 -13.58 14.98 -32.69
CA PHE A 328 -13.59 13.63 -33.26
C PHE A 328 -14.77 12.84 -32.68
N CYS A 329 -15.24 11.85 -33.42
CA CYS A 329 -16.20 10.87 -32.94
C CYS A 329 -15.44 9.66 -32.39
N ILE A 330 -15.88 9.12 -31.26
CA ILE A 330 -15.31 7.92 -30.65
C ILE A 330 -16.35 6.82 -30.56
N ASN A 331 -15.96 5.59 -30.89
CA ASN A 331 -16.70 4.39 -30.55
C ASN A 331 -16.25 3.94 -29.14
N SER A 332 -17.11 4.15 -28.14
CA SER A 332 -16.82 3.95 -26.72
C SER A 332 -18.00 3.30 -26.02
N THR A 333 -17.73 2.35 -25.14
CA THR A 333 -18.71 1.82 -24.17
C THR A 333 -18.66 2.57 -22.85
N GLU A 334 -17.65 3.42 -22.66
CA GLU A 334 -17.46 4.24 -21.46
C GLU A 334 -18.02 5.66 -21.68
N THR A 335 -18.67 6.22 -20.66
CA THR A 335 -19.14 7.61 -20.65
C THR A 335 -17.97 8.57 -20.46
N ILE A 336 -17.80 9.55 -21.34
CA ILE A 336 -16.75 10.59 -21.28
C ILE A 336 -17.35 11.89 -20.76
N HIS A 337 -16.63 12.57 -19.86
CA HIS A 337 -17.10 13.81 -19.25
C HIS A 337 -16.27 15.02 -19.67
N ASN A 338 -16.89 16.20 -19.58
CA ASN A 338 -16.17 17.46 -19.71
C ASN A 338 -15.10 17.54 -18.63
N GLY A 339 -13.89 17.96 -19.01
CA GLY A 339 -12.76 18.07 -18.11
C GLY A 339 -11.88 16.82 -18.01
N ASP A 340 -12.31 15.67 -18.55
CA ASP A 340 -11.50 14.45 -18.61
C ASP A 340 -10.14 14.70 -19.29
N GLY A 341 -9.10 14.05 -18.77
CA GLY A 341 -7.82 13.91 -19.45
C GLY A 341 -7.82 12.63 -20.27
N LEU A 342 -7.65 12.78 -21.58
CA LEU A 342 -7.54 11.66 -22.52
C LEU A 342 -6.13 11.61 -23.11
N CYS A 343 -5.68 10.42 -23.48
CA CYS A 343 -4.42 10.22 -24.15
C CYS A 343 -4.45 9.07 -25.16
N PHE A 344 -3.48 9.08 -26.07
CA PHE A 344 -3.29 8.04 -27.08
C PHE A 344 -1.80 7.88 -27.39
N PHE A 345 -1.45 6.80 -28.08
CA PHE A 345 -0.10 6.62 -28.61
C PHE A 345 -0.09 7.05 -30.08
N ASN A 346 0.79 7.99 -30.41
CA ASN A 346 0.97 8.47 -31.79
C ASN A 346 1.69 7.42 -32.67
N SER A 347 1.91 7.76 -33.94
CA SER A 347 2.58 6.87 -34.92
C SER A 347 4.02 6.46 -34.52
N GLN A 348 4.67 7.24 -33.66
CA GLN A 348 6.00 6.96 -33.09
C GLN A 348 5.93 6.22 -31.73
N ASN A 349 4.74 5.76 -31.32
CA ASN A 349 4.47 5.13 -30.03
C ASN A 349 4.85 6.03 -28.83
N GLN A 350 4.63 7.35 -28.95
CA GLN A 350 4.77 8.30 -27.85
C GLN A 350 3.40 8.64 -27.29
N LEU A 351 3.31 8.78 -25.97
CA LEU A 351 2.04 9.11 -25.31
C LEU A 351 1.75 10.61 -25.42
N GLU A 352 0.67 10.95 -26.12
CA GLU A 352 0.14 12.30 -26.23
C GLU A 352 -1.15 12.42 -25.43
N GLY A 353 -1.31 13.52 -24.70
CA GLY A 353 -2.47 13.78 -23.86
C GLY A 353 -3.13 15.10 -24.23
N PHE A 354 -4.45 15.15 -24.09
CA PHE A 354 -5.25 16.35 -24.29
C PHE A 354 -6.40 16.39 -23.28
N ARG A 355 -6.91 17.59 -23.00
CA ARG A 355 -8.06 17.78 -22.13
C ARG A 355 -9.34 17.87 -22.94
N VAL A 356 -10.42 17.27 -22.46
CA VAL A 356 -11.74 17.37 -23.06
C VAL A 356 -12.42 18.65 -22.59
N ASN A 357 -12.76 19.55 -23.51
CA ASN A 357 -13.50 20.77 -23.20
C ASN A 357 -15.01 20.51 -23.18
N LYS A 358 -15.50 19.74 -24.16
CA LYS A 358 -16.93 19.47 -24.34
C LYS A 358 -17.14 18.07 -24.91
N VAL A 359 -18.23 17.42 -24.48
CA VAL A 359 -18.73 16.16 -25.03
C VAL A 359 -20.18 16.35 -25.49
N GLU A 360 -20.52 15.86 -26.69
CA GLU A 360 -21.89 15.82 -27.23
C GLU A 360 -22.17 14.44 -27.83
N GLY A 361 -22.81 13.56 -27.06
CA GLY A 361 -23.00 12.17 -27.46
C GLY A 361 -21.63 11.48 -27.64
N ASN A 362 -21.34 10.98 -28.84
CA ASN A 362 -20.05 10.37 -29.18
C ASN A 362 -19.00 11.37 -29.70
N LYS A 363 -19.32 12.68 -29.75
CA LYS A 363 -18.41 13.72 -30.20
C LYS A 363 -17.59 14.25 -29.03
N VAL A 364 -16.27 14.25 -29.18
CA VAL A 364 -15.32 14.77 -28.19
C VAL A 364 -14.63 16.00 -28.76
N PHE A 365 -14.78 17.13 -28.06
CA PHE A 365 -14.16 18.41 -28.41
C PHE A 365 -12.96 18.64 -27.47
N PRO A 366 -11.73 18.41 -27.93
CA PRO A 366 -10.54 18.64 -27.11
C PRO A 366 -10.22 20.14 -26.99
N SER A 367 -9.38 20.50 -26.01
CA SER A 367 -8.86 21.87 -25.85
C SER A 367 -8.06 22.34 -27.05
N GLN A 368 -7.36 21.41 -27.68
CA GLN A 368 -6.66 21.57 -28.95
C GLN A 368 -6.76 20.23 -29.67
N MET A 369 -7.09 20.23 -30.97
CA MET A 369 -7.10 19.01 -31.76
C MET A 369 -5.68 18.42 -31.83
N PRO A 370 -5.47 17.15 -31.43
CA PRO A 370 -4.17 16.52 -31.55
C PRO A 370 -3.81 16.32 -33.03
N THR A 371 -2.56 16.62 -33.42
CA THR A 371 -2.12 16.59 -34.82
C THR A 371 -1.96 15.19 -35.37
N ASP A 372 -1.54 14.25 -34.52
CA ASP A 372 -1.19 12.88 -34.93
C ASP A 372 -2.31 11.87 -34.65
N LEU A 373 -3.53 12.37 -34.39
CA LEU A 373 -4.71 11.51 -34.19
C LEU A 373 -5.21 10.99 -35.54
N SER A 374 -5.33 9.68 -35.67
CA SER A 374 -5.92 9.03 -36.85
C SER A 374 -7.18 8.23 -36.49
N ILE A 375 -8.00 7.91 -37.51
CA ILE A 375 -9.07 6.92 -37.37
C ILE A 375 -8.47 5.59 -36.90
N GLU A 376 -9.24 4.80 -36.16
CA GLU A 376 -8.82 3.56 -35.49
C GLU A 376 -7.80 3.75 -34.34
N THR A 377 -7.45 4.99 -33.97
CA THR A 377 -6.58 5.23 -32.81
C THR A 377 -7.32 4.85 -31.52
N THR A 378 -6.70 4.02 -30.69
CA THR A 378 -7.22 3.71 -29.35
C THR A 378 -7.01 4.89 -28.40
N ILE A 379 -8.08 5.29 -27.71
CA ILE A 379 -8.06 6.36 -26.70
C ILE A 379 -8.13 5.77 -25.30
N TYR A 380 -7.35 6.35 -24.41
CA TYR A 380 -7.32 6.06 -22.97
C TYR A 380 -7.71 7.31 -22.17
N ARG A 381 -8.27 7.11 -20.98
CA ARG A 381 -8.54 8.15 -19.99
C ARG A 381 -7.50 8.08 -18.89
N ASN A 382 -6.58 9.04 -18.87
CA ASN A 382 -5.53 9.13 -17.85
C ASN A 382 -5.89 10.04 -16.67
N GLU A 383 -6.97 10.82 -16.78
CA GLU A 383 -7.58 11.56 -15.67
C GLU A 383 -9.11 11.51 -15.79
N ASP A 384 -9.77 10.87 -14.82
CA ASP A 384 -11.23 10.81 -14.71
C ASP A 384 -11.72 11.95 -13.80
N PHE A 385 -12.24 13.01 -14.42
CA PHE A 385 -12.56 14.24 -13.71
C PHE A 385 -13.75 14.08 -12.77
N GLU A 386 -14.79 13.36 -13.21
CA GLU A 386 -15.99 13.11 -12.43
C GLU A 386 -15.68 12.22 -11.20
N LEU A 387 -14.93 11.13 -11.40
CA LEU A 387 -14.51 10.27 -10.29
C LEU A 387 -13.68 11.06 -9.29
N LYS A 388 -12.72 11.85 -9.77
CA LYS A 388 -11.88 12.69 -8.91
C LYS A 388 -12.70 13.67 -8.08
N GLN A 389 -13.70 14.33 -8.67
CA GLN A 389 -14.61 15.19 -7.90
C GLN A 389 -15.41 14.42 -6.85
N THR A 390 -15.91 13.24 -7.20
CA THR A 390 -16.65 12.36 -6.29
C THR A 390 -15.77 11.96 -5.10
N LEU A 391 -14.53 11.54 -5.38
CA LEU A 391 -13.57 11.09 -4.37
C LEU A 391 -12.94 12.24 -3.57
N ASN A 392 -13.02 13.48 -4.03
CA ASN A 392 -12.62 14.65 -3.23
C ASN A 392 -13.66 15.01 -2.15
N ARG A 393 -14.85 14.41 -2.18
CA ARG A 393 -15.90 14.59 -1.17
C ARG A 393 -15.99 13.35 -0.26
N LYS A 394 -16.96 13.37 0.66
CA LYS A 394 -17.34 12.18 1.44
C LYS A 394 -17.89 11.13 0.47
N SER A 395 -17.13 10.05 0.27
CA SER A 395 -17.42 9.00 -0.72
C SER A 395 -17.61 7.63 -0.10
N ALA A 396 -17.42 7.52 1.22
CA ALA A 396 -17.65 6.31 1.98
C ALA A 396 -18.06 6.60 3.42
N GLU A 397 -18.72 5.64 4.03
CA GLU A 397 -18.91 5.56 5.48
C GLU A 397 -18.46 4.20 5.97
N ARG A 398 -17.84 4.16 7.14
CA ARG A 398 -17.50 2.93 7.86
C ARG A 398 -18.16 2.94 9.23
N LYS A 399 -19.02 1.96 9.48
CA LYS A 399 -19.80 1.88 10.72
C LYS A 399 -19.63 0.53 11.40
N VAL A 400 -19.44 0.56 12.72
CA VAL A 400 -19.39 -0.60 13.62
C VAL A 400 -20.81 -0.89 14.09
N ASP A 401 -21.28 -2.12 13.87
CA ASP A 401 -22.62 -2.51 14.30
C ASP A 401 -22.67 -2.64 15.83
N CYS A 402 -23.77 -2.17 16.41
CA CYS A 402 -24.01 -2.27 17.85
C CYS A 402 -25.49 -2.43 18.16
N LYS A 403 -25.76 -2.91 19.38
CA LYS A 403 -27.09 -3.06 19.95
C LYS A 403 -27.18 -2.29 21.26
N ILE A 404 -28.37 -1.75 21.54
CA ILE A 404 -28.68 -1.08 22.81
C ILE A 404 -29.75 -1.89 23.55
N ASP A 405 -29.48 -2.22 24.80
CA ASP A 405 -30.45 -2.77 25.75
C ASP A 405 -30.81 -1.67 26.76
N VAL A 406 -32.10 -1.35 26.88
CA VAL A 406 -32.63 -0.30 27.75
C VAL A 406 -33.42 -0.94 28.88
N TYR A 407 -33.04 -0.67 30.12
CA TYR A 407 -33.72 -1.15 31.31
C TYR A 407 -34.40 0.02 32.03
N ILE A 408 -35.72 -0.04 32.16
CA ILE A 408 -36.54 0.97 32.82
C ILE A 408 -37.10 0.36 34.11
N SER A 409 -36.71 0.93 35.25
CA SER A 409 -37.18 0.58 36.59
C SER A 409 -37.93 1.74 37.24
N ALA A 410 -38.53 1.50 38.41
CA ALA A 410 -39.21 2.56 39.17
C ALA A 410 -38.26 3.69 39.62
N SER A 411 -36.95 3.44 39.74
CA SER A 411 -35.98 4.39 40.29
C SER A 411 -34.93 4.86 39.28
N TYR A 412 -34.65 4.08 38.24
CA TYR A 412 -33.60 4.38 37.27
C TYR A 412 -33.95 3.94 35.85
N ILE A 413 -33.28 4.56 34.89
CA ILE A 413 -33.24 4.15 33.49
C ILE A 413 -31.76 3.91 33.14
N LYS A 414 -31.47 2.72 32.63
CA LYS A 414 -30.13 2.31 32.23
C LYS A 414 -30.09 1.95 30.76
N LEU A 415 -29.17 2.58 30.01
CA LEU A 415 -28.89 2.26 28.62
C LEU A 415 -27.55 1.52 28.59
N TYR A 416 -27.56 0.32 28.04
CA TYR A 416 -26.38 -0.50 27.84
C TYR A 416 -26.14 -0.69 26.34
N ILE A 417 -24.95 -0.34 25.85
CA ILE A 417 -24.58 -0.55 24.44
C ILE A 417 -23.51 -1.63 24.35
N LYS A 418 -23.60 -2.49 23.34
CA LYS A 418 -22.57 -3.48 23.01
C LYS A 418 -22.37 -3.56 21.50
N ASP A 419 -21.12 -3.52 21.05
CA ASP A 419 -20.79 -3.63 19.62
C ASP A 419 -20.47 -5.06 19.15
N GLU A 420 -20.19 -5.19 17.85
CA GLU A 420 -19.86 -6.45 17.17
C GLU A 420 -18.56 -7.12 17.66
N ASP A 421 -17.64 -6.37 18.28
CA ASP A 421 -16.42 -6.92 18.91
C ASP A 421 -16.66 -7.26 20.40
N GLY A 422 -17.84 -6.92 20.91
CA GLY A 422 -18.24 -7.16 22.28
C GLY A 422 -17.78 -6.08 23.28
N VAL A 423 -17.24 -4.96 22.81
CA VAL A 423 -16.97 -3.79 23.65
C VAL A 423 -18.30 -3.18 24.08
N SER A 424 -18.38 -2.72 25.32
CA SER A 424 -19.60 -2.18 25.88
C SER A 424 -19.38 -0.91 26.69
N ALA A 425 -20.46 -0.16 26.85
CA ALA A 425 -20.57 1.02 27.70
C ALA A 425 -21.99 1.08 28.28
N PHE A 426 -22.18 1.85 29.36
CA PHE A 426 -23.51 2.06 29.92
C PHE A 426 -23.65 3.44 30.52
N ILE A 427 -24.88 3.93 30.53
CA ILE A 427 -25.27 5.16 31.23
C ILE A 427 -26.51 4.87 32.04
N GLU A 428 -26.56 5.43 33.24
CA GLU A 428 -27.67 5.31 34.16
C GLU A 428 -28.08 6.70 34.65
N PHE A 429 -29.38 6.95 34.68
CA PHE A 429 -29.95 8.18 35.23
C PHE A 429 -31.26 7.89 35.98
N PRO A 430 -31.66 8.75 36.94
CA PRO A 430 -32.88 8.54 37.71
C PRO A 430 -34.14 8.51 36.84
N ASN A 431 -35.08 7.62 37.17
CA ASN A 431 -36.42 7.63 36.59
C ASN A 431 -37.31 8.60 37.36
N GLY A 432 -37.24 9.89 37.00
CA GLY A 432 -38.04 10.97 37.60
C GLY A 432 -39.14 11.50 36.67
N PHE A 433 -39.61 10.69 35.72
CA PHE A 433 -40.52 11.14 34.65
C PHE A 433 -41.94 10.65 34.88
N ASP A 434 -42.91 11.50 34.51
CA ASP A 434 -44.33 11.14 34.51
C ASP A 434 -44.63 10.01 33.51
N LYS A 435 -45.77 9.33 33.71
CA LYS A 435 -46.27 8.31 32.80
C LYS A 435 -46.45 8.87 31.38
N ALA A 436 -46.00 8.10 30.39
CA ALA A 436 -46.26 8.42 28.99
C ALA A 436 -47.75 8.32 28.67
N LYS A 437 -48.32 9.40 28.12
CA LYS A 437 -49.71 9.44 27.63
C LYS A 437 -49.86 8.80 26.24
N ASN A 438 -48.77 8.78 25.46
CA ASN A 438 -48.75 8.22 24.12
C ASN A 438 -48.40 6.72 24.18
N PRO A 439 -49.25 5.81 23.66
CA PRO A 439 -48.96 4.38 23.63
C PRO A 439 -47.69 4.01 22.84
N ASN A 440 -47.27 4.85 21.89
CA ASN A 440 -46.10 4.59 21.03
C ASN A 440 -44.81 5.23 21.56
N HIS A 441 -44.77 5.68 22.83
CA HIS A 441 -43.61 6.38 23.38
C HIS A 441 -42.34 5.51 23.42
N LEU A 442 -42.48 4.20 23.65
CA LEU A 442 -41.35 3.25 23.62
C LEU A 442 -40.74 3.14 22.22
N GLU A 443 -41.56 3.14 21.17
CA GLU A 443 -41.10 3.16 19.78
C GLU A 443 -40.38 4.47 19.45
N ALA A 444 -40.86 5.60 20.00
CA ALA A 444 -40.17 6.88 19.86
C ALA A 444 -38.78 6.86 20.53
N ILE A 445 -38.65 6.23 21.71
CA ILE A 445 -37.34 6.03 22.37
C ILE A 445 -36.41 5.20 21.48
N GLU A 446 -36.87 4.06 20.98
CA GLU A 446 -36.10 3.22 20.05
C GLU A 446 -35.62 4.02 18.82
N ASN A 447 -36.54 4.72 18.15
CA ASN A 447 -36.23 5.49 16.95
C ASN A 447 -35.22 6.62 17.22
N GLN A 448 -35.25 7.23 18.41
CA GLN A 448 -34.23 8.20 18.78
C GLN A 448 -32.89 7.53 19.07
N LEU A 449 -32.86 6.40 19.78
CA LEU A 449 -31.61 5.69 20.09
C LEU A 449 -30.88 5.19 18.85
N ARG A 450 -31.60 4.88 17.77
CA ARG A 450 -31.02 4.49 16.47
C ARG A 450 -30.30 5.62 15.71
N LYS A 451 -30.56 6.89 16.03
CA LYS A 451 -30.00 8.04 15.30
C LYS A 451 -28.57 8.38 15.75
N THR A 452 -27.60 7.62 15.26
CA THR A 452 -26.18 7.77 15.63
C THR A 452 -25.41 8.82 14.82
N GLY A 453 -26.01 9.41 13.78
CA GLY A 453 -25.42 10.53 13.02
C GLY A 453 -24.03 10.22 12.47
N ASP A 454 -23.09 11.15 12.65
CA ASP A 454 -21.70 11.03 12.17
C ASP A 454 -20.79 10.17 13.06
N THR A 455 -21.31 9.56 14.13
CA THR A 455 -20.50 8.64 14.95
C THR A 455 -20.09 7.41 14.15
N ILE A 456 -19.11 6.65 14.62
CA ILE A 456 -18.69 5.41 13.95
C ILE A 456 -19.68 4.25 14.11
N PHE A 457 -20.80 4.43 14.81
CA PHE A 457 -21.68 3.33 15.20
C PHE A 457 -22.95 3.26 14.34
N ASN A 458 -23.40 2.04 14.09
CA ASN A 458 -24.72 1.73 13.55
C ASN A 458 -25.51 0.93 14.60
N VAL A 459 -26.54 1.54 15.19
CA VAL A 459 -27.42 0.85 16.16
C VAL A 459 -28.46 0.06 15.38
N ASN A 460 -28.16 -1.22 15.15
CA ASN A 460 -29.01 -2.11 14.35
C ASN A 460 -30.15 -2.73 15.18
N ARG A 461 -30.06 -2.72 16.50
CA ARG A 461 -31.07 -3.26 17.41
C ARG A 461 -31.18 -2.43 18.69
N VAL A 462 -32.42 -2.19 19.10
CA VAL A 462 -32.73 -1.63 20.43
C VAL A 462 -33.73 -2.59 21.10
N ASN A 463 -33.42 -3.06 22.30
CA ASN A 463 -34.36 -3.79 23.13
C ASN A 463 -34.72 -2.92 24.33
N ILE A 464 -36.01 -2.84 24.67
CA ILE A 464 -36.47 -2.07 25.82
C ILE A 464 -37.21 -3.01 26.78
N GLU A 465 -36.66 -3.14 27.99
CA GLU A 465 -37.26 -3.87 29.09
C GLU A 465 -37.82 -2.86 30.11
N CYS A 466 -39.14 -2.87 30.28
CA CYS A 466 -39.84 -1.95 31.17
C CYS A 466 -40.50 -2.76 32.29
N SER A 467 -39.97 -2.64 33.50
CA SER A 467 -40.51 -3.32 34.70
C SER A 467 -41.66 -2.54 35.36
N THR A 468 -41.95 -1.34 34.87
CA THR A 468 -43.00 -0.44 35.34
C THR A 468 -43.87 0.04 34.17
N GLU A 469 -44.78 1.00 34.41
CA GLU A 469 -45.39 1.75 33.31
C GLU A 469 -44.34 2.57 32.56
N ALA A 470 -44.53 2.76 31.24
CA ALA A 470 -43.59 3.47 30.40
C ALA A 470 -43.50 4.97 30.78
N PRO A 471 -42.32 5.50 31.14
CA PRO A 471 -42.14 6.91 31.46
C PRO A 471 -42.06 7.78 30.20
N PHE A 472 -42.53 9.02 30.28
CA PHE A 472 -42.33 10.05 29.27
C PHE A 472 -40.91 10.64 29.39
N ILE A 473 -39.93 9.95 28.80
CA ILE A 473 -38.57 10.48 28.70
C ILE A 473 -38.51 11.56 27.59
N PRO A 474 -38.13 12.81 27.91
CA PRO A 474 -37.96 13.86 26.91
C PRO A 474 -36.88 13.50 25.86
N THR A 475 -37.14 13.85 24.60
CA THR A 475 -36.21 13.61 23.48
C THR A 475 -34.82 14.19 23.72
N SER A 476 -34.71 15.33 24.41
CA SER A 476 -33.42 15.95 24.77
C SER A 476 -32.58 15.03 25.66
N ILE A 477 -33.21 14.35 26.63
CA ILE A 477 -32.54 13.45 27.57
C ILE A 477 -32.09 12.18 26.84
N ILE A 478 -32.95 11.60 25.99
CA ILE A 478 -32.58 10.44 25.15
C ILE A 478 -31.41 10.78 24.24
N ASN A 479 -31.44 11.95 23.60
CA ASN A 479 -30.36 12.41 22.71
C ASN A 479 -29.04 12.63 23.46
N SER A 480 -29.08 13.19 24.68
CA SER A 480 -27.90 13.36 25.53
C SER A 480 -27.33 11.99 25.93
N ALA A 481 -28.18 11.13 26.49
CA ALA A 481 -27.77 9.80 26.93
C ALA A 481 -27.20 8.96 25.76
N ARG A 482 -27.80 9.01 24.57
CA ARG A 482 -27.25 8.36 23.36
C ARG A 482 -25.87 8.91 22.97
N ARG A 483 -25.68 10.23 23.02
CA ARG A 483 -24.40 10.87 22.68
C ARG A 483 -23.32 10.44 23.67
N ASP A 484 -23.60 10.55 24.96
CA ASP A 484 -22.65 10.19 26.01
C ASP A 484 -22.32 8.69 25.96
N LEU A 485 -23.32 7.84 25.68
CA LEU A 485 -23.16 6.39 25.57
C LEU A 485 -22.28 6.00 24.38
N THR A 486 -22.47 6.63 23.23
CA THR A 486 -21.64 6.39 22.04
C THR A 486 -20.23 6.97 22.18
N LEU A 487 -20.06 8.11 22.88
CA LEU A 487 -18.74 8.65 23.23
C LEU A 487 -17.98 7.70 24.16
N GLN A 488 -18.60 7.19 25.22
CA GLN A 488 -17.98 6.22 26.12
C GLN A 488 -17.64 4.91 25.40
N LEU A 489 -18.54 4.39 24.56
CA LEU A 489 -18.24 3.18 23.77
C LEU A 489 -17.01 3.38 22.88
N ARG A 490 -16.92 4.54 22.21
CA ARG A 490 -15.76 4.86 21.37
C ARG A 490 -14.47 4.91 22.18
N SER A 491 -14.47 5.56 23.34
CA SER A 491 -13.30 5.61 24.23
C SER A 491 -12.88 4.21 24.68
N ASN A 492 -13.84 3.38 25.10
CA ASN A 492 -13.58 2.00 25.52
C ASN A 492 -12.96 1.16 24.39
N ARG A 493 -13.40 1.34 23.13
CA ARG A 493 -12.79 0.66 21.97
C ARG A 493 -11.32 1.04 21.78
N ILE A 494 -10.99 2.32 21.91
CA ILE A 494 -9.61 2.80 21.77
C ILE A 494 -8.73 2.27 22.91
N GLU A 495 -9.23 2.29 24.14
CA GLU A 495 -8.49 1.78 25.30
C GLU A 495 -8.27 0.26 25.24
N LEU A 496 -9.23 -0.49 24.68
CA LEU A 496 -9.13 -1.94 24.53
C LEU A 496 -8.32 -2.38 23.30
N HIS A 497 -7.96 -1.45 22.41
CA HIS A 497 -7.11 -1.74 21.26
C HIS A 497 -5.76 -2.29 21.74
N LYS A 498 -5.43 -3.50 21.32
CA LYS A 498 -4.20 -4.19 21.74
C LYS A 498 -3.08 -3.87 20.76
N GLN A 499 -2.10 -3.11 21.22
CA GLN A 499 -0.83 -2.97 20.50
C GLN A 499 -0.07 -4.30 20.51
N ASN A 500 0.33 -4.76 19.31
CA ASN A 500 1.25 -5.87 19.19
C ASN A 500 2.61 -5.47 19.78
N ARG A 501 3.09 -6.27 20.73
CA ARG A 501 4.37 -6.02 21.37
C ARG A 501 5.46 -6.90 20.75
N ARG A 502 6.66 -6.33 20.62
CA ARG A 502 7.83 -7.12 20.27
C ARG A 502 8.06 -8.20 21.32
N ASP A 503 8.24 -9.42 20.84
CA ASP A 503 8.77 -10.48 21.69
C ASP A 503 10.28 -10.30 21.83
N ASN A 504 10.74 -10.08 23.06
CA ASN A 504 12.15 -9.93 23.38
C ASN A 504 12.81 -11.28 23.70
N THR A 505 12.10 -12.41 23.59
CA THR A 505 12.74 -13.72 23.73
C THR A 505 13.74 -13.92 22.59
N THR A 506 15.02 -13.93 22.96
CA THR A 506 16.11 -14.19 22.02
C THR A 506 16.22 -15.69 21.80
N THR A 507 15.92 -16.12 20.57
CA THR A 507 16.25 -17.47 20.13
C THR A 507 17.66 -17.42 19.52
N PRO A 508 18.55 -18.41 19.75
CA PRO A 508 19.83 -18.45 19.06
C PRO A 508 19.61 -18.36 17.55
N ALA A 509 20.17 -17.31 16.94
CA ALA A 509 20.02 -17.03 15.52
C ALA A 509 21.40 -16.86 14.89
N THR A 510 21.58 -17.38 13.69
CA THR A 510 22.83 -17.27 12.94
C THR A 510 22.52 -16.69 11.57
N VAL A 511 23.33 -15.73 11.12
CA VAL A 511 23.22 -15.22 9.76
C VAL A 511 23.46 -16.35 8.76
N PRO A 512 22.62 -16.50 7.71
CA PRO A 512 22.77 -17.61 6.76
C PRO A 512 24.08 -17.58 5.97
N ASN A 513 24.61 -16.38 5.73
CA ASN A 513 25.87 -16.17 5.02
C ASN A 513 26.83 -15.34 5.90
N PRO A 514 28.00 -15.88 6.29
CA PRO A 514 28.95 -15.16 7.13
C PRO A 514 29.72 -14.07 6.38
N ILE A 515 29.67 -14.05 5.04
CA ILE A 515 30.35 -13.07 4.19
C ILE A 515 29.31 -12.15 3.55
N LEU A 516 29.25 -10.92 4.05
CA LEU A 516 28.30 -9.89 3.65
C LEU A 516 29.01 -8.82 2.83
N THR A 517 28.55 -8.60 1.60
CA THR A 517 29.05 -7.52 0.74
C THR A 517 28.27 -6.22 0.98
N TYR A 518 28.61 -5.16 0.24
CA TYR A 518 27.86 -3.90 0.26
C TYR A 518 26.34 -4.06 0.04
N LYS A 519 25.90 -5.21 -0.51
CA LYS A 519 24.49 -5.60 -0.69
C LYS A 519 23.72 -5.87 0.59
N ALA A 520 24.42 -6.13 1.69
CA ALA A 520 23.80 -6.26 3.00
C ALA A 520 23.38 -4.91 3.61
N ASN A 521 23.70 -3.78 2.94
CA ASN A 521 23.22 -2.46 3.31
C ASN A 521 23.60 -2.05 4.76
N VAL A 522 24.78 -2.47 5.24
CA VAL A 522 25.25 -2.15 6.59
C VAL A 522 25.93 -0.77 6.60
N ALA A 523 25.27 0.22 7.22
CA ALA A 523 25.70 1.62 7.15
C ALA A 523 26.16 2.23 8.50
N ASN A 524 26.18 1.45 9.58
CA ASN A 524 26.58 1.91 10.90
C ASN A 524 27.21 0.79 11.75
N ARG A 525 27.88 1.19 12.84
CA ARG A 525 28.57 0.26 13.75
C ARG A 525 27.63 -0.66 14.53
N ALA A 526 26.40 -0.20 14.84
CA ALA A 526 25.45 -0.98 15.62
C ALA A 526 24.92 -2.18 14.82
N SER A 527 24.57 -1.98 13.54
CA SER A 527 24.26 -3.05 12.59
C SER A 527 25.42 -4.03 12.42
N THR A 528 26.66 -3.51 12.34
CA THR A 528 27.87 -4.35 12.26
C THR A 528 27.99 -5.25 13.49
N ASN A 529 27.91 -4.68 14.69
CA ASN A 529 27.99 -5.43 15.95
C ASN A 529 26.89 -6.47 16.08
N PHE A 530 25.66 -6.12 15.70
CA PHE A 530 24.54 -7.05 15.69
C PHE A 530 24.82 -8.25 14.79
N LEU A 531 25.29 -8.04 13.56
CA LEU A 531 25.56 -9.14 12.63
C LEU A 531 26.75 -10.00 13.08
N LEU A 532 27.80 -9.40 13.64
CA LEU A 532 28.94 -10.15 14.21
C LEU A 532 28.50 -11.04 15.38
N LYS A 533 27.65 -10.53 16.28
CA LYS A 533 27.03 -11.30 17.39
C LYS A 533 26.25 -12.52 16.88
N HIS A 534 25.73 -12.47 15.66
CA HIS A 534 24.98 -13.54 15.01
C HIS A 534 25.82 -14.32 13.97
N GLY A 535 27.16 -14.29 14.05
CA GLY A 535 28.04 -15.17 13.29
C GLY A 535 28.50 -14.64 11.93
N ALA A 536 28.26 -13.37 11.60
CA ALA A 536 28.93 -12.74 10.46
C ALA A 536 30.45 -12.65 10.73
N GLN A 537 31.26 -12.78 9.67
CA GLN A 537 32.72 -12.75 9.76
C GLN A 537 33.32 -11.57 8.98
N ASN A 538 32.83 -11.36 7.76
CA ASN A 538 33.26 -10.25 6.91
C ASN A 538 32.04 -9.42 6.51
N ILE A 539 32.08 -8.12 6.78
CA ILE A 539 30.98 -7.19 6.50
C ILE A 539 31.56 -6.00 5.75
N GLU A 540 31.32 -5.94 4.45
CA GLU A 540 31.62 -4.75 3.66
C GLU A 540 30.61 -3.63 3.99
N PRO A 541 31.05 -2.36 4.05
CA PRO A 541 30.15 -1.23 4.24
C PRO A 541 29.13 -1.11 3.11
N ALA A 542 27.96 -0.56 3.42
CA ALA A 542 26.95 -0.18 2.43
C ALA A 542 27.56 0.72 1.34
N PHE A 543 26.97 0.66 0.14
CA PHE A 543 27.40 1.42 -1.03
C PHE A 543 27.49 2.94 -0.78
N GLU A 544 26.60 3.45 0.07
CA GLU A 544 26.53 4.85 0.50
C GLU A 544 27.65 5.27 1.46
N VAL A 545 28.27 4.32 2.16
CA VAL A 545 29.38 4.59 3.11
C VAL A 545 30.71 4.49 2.39
N THR A 546 30.93 3.42 1.63
CA THR A 546 32.18 3.22 0.88
C THR A 546 31.85 2.61 -0.46
N ARG A 547 32.26 3.30 -1.54
CA ARG A 547 32.06 2.76 -2.89
C ARG A 547 32.94 1.52 -3.09
N PRO A 548 32.34 0.37 -3.45
CA PRO A 548 33.10 -0.85 -3.74
C PRO A 548 34.05 -0.63 -4.93
N LYS A 549 35.19 -1.31 -4.90
CA LYS A 549 36.20 -1.27 -5.98
C LYS A 549 35.89 -2.34 -7.03
N GLY A 550 36.37 -2.14 -8.26
CA GLY A 550 36.25 -3.13 -9.34
C GLY A 550 34.93 -3.06 -10.11
N LYS A 551 34.47 -4.21 -10.62
CA LYS A 551 33.20 -4.32 -11.35
C LYS A 551 32.03 -4.31 -10.37
N VAL A 552 31.36 -3.17 -10.28
CA VAL A 552 30.25 -2.95 -9.34
C VAL A 552 28.92 -3.26 -10.00
N GLU A 553 28.10 -4.09 -9.35
CA GLU A 553 26.71 -4.32 -9.73
C GLU A 553 25.83 -3.20 -9.16
N LEU A 554 25.28 -2.34 -10.04
CA LEU A 554 24.42 -1.23 -9.64
C LEU A 554 22.96 -1.64 -9.44
N MET A 555 22.54 -2.70 -10.12
CA MET A 555 21.17 -3.21 -10.07
C MET A 555 21.17 -4.68 -10.48
N VAL A 556 20.39 -5.49 -9.79
CA VAL A 556 20.13 -6.90 -10.12
C VAL A 556 18.62 -7.07 -10.23
N THR A 557 18.14 -7.81 -11.22
CA THR A 557 16.69 -7.96 -11.44
C THR A 557 16.33 -9.26 -12.15
N ARG A 558 15.16 -9.83 -11.84
CA ARG A 558 14.53 -10.91 -12.63
C ARG A 558 13.94 -10.40 -13.95
N TYR A 559 13.59 -9.11 -14.03
CA TYR A 559 13.14 -8.51 -15.27
C TYR A 559 14.31 -8.47 -16.26
N CYS A 560 14.12 -9.09 -17.43
CA CYS A 560 15.14 -9.24 -18.44
C CYS A 560 14.72 -8.52 -19.73
N VAL A 561 15.48 -7.50 -20.15
CA VAL A 561 15.19 -6.75 -21.39
C VAL A 561 15.19 -7.65 -22.62
N LYS A 562 16.01 -8.72 -22.64
CA LYS A 562 15.98 -9.69 -23.74
C LYS A 562 14.63 -10.39 -23.82
N HIS A 563 14.12 -10.87 -22.68
CA HIS A 563 12.83 -11.54 -22.64
C HIS A 563 11.67 -10.61 -23.02
N GLU A 564 11.70 -9.37 -22.52
CA GLU A 564 10.69 -8.36 -22.86
C GLU A 564 10.62 -8.08 -24.36
N LEU A 565 11.78 -8.05 -25.03
CA LEU A 565 11.90 -7.71 -26.45
C LEU A 565 11.83 -8.93 -27.38
N GLY A 566 11.56 -10.14 -26.88
CA GLY A 566 11.53 -11.34 -27.72
C GLY A 566 12.92 -11.88 -28.11
N LEU A 567 13.98 -11.43 -27.44
CA LEU A 567 15.38 -11.74 -27.72
C LEU A 567 15.97 -12.81 -26.78
N CYS A 568 15.15 -13.54 -26.01
CA CYS A 568 15.63 -14.56 -25.07
C CYS A 568 15.89 -15.91 -25.77
N PRO A 569 17.15 -16.40 -25.84
CA PRO A 569 17.42 -17.67 -26.53
C PRO A 569 16.79 -18.88 -25.82
N SER A 570 16.81 -18.90 -24.49
CA SER A 570 16.39 -20.06 -23.70
C SER A 570 14.87 -20.24 -23.59
N LYS A 571 14.09 -19.15 -23.69
CA LYS A 571 12.62 -19.18 -23.54
C LYS A 571 11.87 -18.88 -24.82
N GLN A 572 12.51 -18.22 -25.79
CA GLN A 572 11.86 -17.76 -27.03
C GLN A 572 12.58 -18.26 -28.29
N GLY A 573 13.66 -19.05 -28.17
CA GLY A 573 14.39 -19.59 -29.32
C GLY A 573 15.09 -18.51 -30.18
N ALA A 574 15.24 -17.30 -29.63
CA ALA A 574 15.89 -16.19 -30.34
C ALA A 574 17.38 -16.47 -30.57
N LYS A 575 17.94 -15.89 -31.63
CA LYS A 575 19.40 -15.94 -31.86
C LYS A 575 20.12 -15.29 -30.67
N PRO A 576 21.25 -15.87 -30.20
CA PRO A 576 22.06 -15.25 -29.17
C PRO A 576 22.44 -13.83 -29.60
N THR A 577 22.11 -12.87 -28.75
CA THR A 577 22.69 -11.53 -28.88
C THR A 577 24.11 -11.55 -28.32
N GLY A 578 24.96 -10.67 -28.84
CA GLY A 578 26.20 -10.31 -28.17
C GLY A 578 25.99 -9.58 -26.84
N GLN A 579 27.04 -8.90 -26.40
CA GLN A 579 27.04 -8.10 -25.20
C GLN A 579 26.16 -6.85 -25.40
N LEU A 580 25.18 -6.65 -24.52
CA LEU A 580 24.27 -5.51 -24.62
C LEU A 580 24.62 -4.43 -23.60
N PHE A 581 24.22 -3.20 -23.93
CA PHE A 581 24.40 -2.03 -23.10
C PHE A 581 23.14 -1.16 -23.10
N LEU A 582 22.84 -0.55 -21.96
CA LEU A 582 21.91 0.58 -21.91
C LEU A 582 22.71 1.86 -22.11
N LYS A 583 22.34 2.67 -23.10
CA LYS A 583 22.97 3.96 -23.37
C LYS A 583 22.00 5.09 -23.10
N ASN A 584 22.44 6.10 -22.35
CA ASN A 584 21.79 7.41 -22.30
C ASN A 584 22.85 8.51 -22.52
N ASP A 585 22.44 9.78 -22.63
CA ASP A 585 23.21 10.90 -23.21
C ASP A 585 24.70 10.99 -22.85
N HIS A 586 25.13 10.46 -21.69
CA HIS A 586 26.55 10.47 -21.28
C HIS A 586 27.09 9.15 -20.73
N ARG A 587 26.34 8.04 -20.74
CA ARG A 587 26.75 6.80 -20.05
C ARG A 587 26.35 5.54 -20.81
N LEU A 588 27.24 4.55 -20.77
CA LEU A 588 27.04 3.24 -21.38
C LEU A 588 27.12 2.16 -20.28
N PHE A 589 25.97 1.62 -19.88
CA PHE A 589 25.88 0.62 -18.81
C PHE A 589 25.95 -0.79 -19.39
N PRO A 590 27.00 -1.59 -19.07
CA PRO A 590 27.05 -2.98 -19.48
C PRO A 590 25.92 -3.79 -18.82
N LEU A 591 25.26 -4.64 -19.61
CA LEU A 591 24.27 -5.59 -19.13
C LEU A 591 24.86 -7.00 -19.05
N VAL A 592 24.83 -7.61 -17.87
CA VAL A 592 25.22 -9.01 -17.70
C VAL A 592 23.97 -9.86 -17.52
N PHE A 593 23.88 -10.97 -18.25
CA PHE A 593 22.74 -11.88 -18.22
C PHE A 593 23.16 -13.22 -17.62
N ASP A 594 22.65 -13.52 -16.42
CA ASP A 594 22.70 -14.86 -15.86
C ASP A 594 21.44 -15.62 -16.28
N CYS A 595 21.51 -16.25 -17.45
CA CYS A 595 20.39 -16.99 -18.03
C CYS A 595 20.00 -18.23 -17.21
N LYS A 596 20.91 -18.78 -16.39
CA LYS A 596 20.64 -19.94 -15.53
C LYS A 596 19.71 -19.54 -14.39
N SER A 597 19.95 -18.39 -13.78
CA SER A 597 19.14 -17.86 -12.69
C SER A 597 17.99 -16.96 -13.17
N CYS A 598 17.86 -16.74 -14.48
CA CYS A 598 16.95 -15.76 -15.09
C CYS A 598 17.11 -14.35 -14.50
N VAL A 599 18.35 -13.90 -14.35
CA VAL A 599 18.69 -12.59 -13.77
C VAL A 599 19.46 -11.72 -14.76
N MET A 600 19.11 -10.44 -14.81
CA MET A 600 19.85 -9.40 -15.50
C MET A 600 20.50 -8.46 -14.49
N LYS A 601 21.74 -8.04 -14.77
CA LYS A 601 22.51 -7.11 -13.94
C LYS A 601 22.89 -5.89 -14.76
N VAL A 602 22.77 -4.71 -14.14
CA VAL A 602 23.29 -3.45 -14.68
C VAL A 602 24.60 -3.15 -13.96
N ILE A 603 25.68 -3.09 -14.72
CA ILE A 603 27.03 -2.87 -14.19
C ILE A 603 27.37 -1.39 -14.24
N GLN A 604 28.15 -0.92 -13.27
CA GLN A 604 28.69 0.43 -13.28
C GLN A 604 29.52 0.66 -14.55
N PRO A 605 29.32 1.77 -15.29
CA PRO A 605 30.16 2.09 -16.43
C PRO A 605 31.61 2.30 -15.97
N ASN A 606 32.57 1.89 -16.80
CA ASN A 606 33.96 2.27 -16.59
C ASN A 606 34.07 3.81 -16.64
N LYS A 607 34.87 4.39 -15.74
CA LYS A 607 35.10 5.83 -15.69
C LYS A 607 35.82 6.32 -16.94
#